data_AF-A0A7V7S806-F1
#
_entry.id   AF-A0A7V7S806-F1
#
_cell.length_a   1.000
_cell.length_b   1.000
_cell.length_c   1.000
_cell.angle_alpha   90.00
_cell.angle_beta   90.00
_cell.angle_gamma   90.00
#
_symmetry.space_group_name_H-M   'P 1'
#
loop_
_entity.id
_entity.type
_entity.pdbx_description
1 polymer ?
#
loop_
_entity_poly.entity_id
_entity_poly.type
_entity_poly.pdbx_seq_one_letter_code
_entity_poly.pdbx_strand_id
1 'polypeptide(L)'
;MVLYMILTILGLIAIGFIKKVMSLMKFSKDFDFLYDYNEKYVKYLNNYLGKRINSEEENKLYMELISKSPKAQRLLGNDGLISYKPAGASYMHNNYQVLINTVQALRNPALMSEEFSWVNNMLIMKMAIYEDIMSEIRGNMINPLILLSEGVQFFVTLPISLLYWTGLIEYSTLNRVSNYFIFKLLNFLIIIIGFLSAIVTLVTGWEPFIKIANKFM
;
A
#
# COMPACT_ATOMS: atom_id res chain seq x y z
N MET A 1 29.55 -19.38 16.76
CA MET A 1 29.48 -18.74 15.42
C MET A 1 28.23 -19.17 14.66
N VAL A 2 28.01 -20.47 14.44
CA VAL A 2 26.82 -21.00 13.73
C VAL A 2 25.49 -20.57 14.36
N LEU A 3 25.37 -20.64 15.69
CA LEU A 3 24.16 -20.21 16.41
C LEU A 3 23.80 -18.73 16.14
N TYR A 4 24.81 -17.84 16.10
CA TYR A 4 24.59 -16.43 15.81
C TYR A 4 24.08 -16.22 14.39
N MET A 5 24.61 -16.94 13.39
CA MET A 5 24.13 -16.84 12.00
C MET A 5 22.68 -17.29 11.87
N ILE A 6 22.30 -18.38 12.54
CA ILE A 6 20.91 -18.89 12.55
C ILE A 6 19.98 -17.86 13.20
N LEU A 7 20.37 -17.30 14.34
CA LEU A 7 19.60 -16.26 15.03
C LEU A 7 19.41 -15.01 14.17
N THR A 8 20.43 -14.59 13.42
CA THR A 8 20.32 -13.45 12.49
C THR A 8 19.31 -13.72 11.38
N ILE A 9 19.35 -14.89 10.75
CA ILE A 9 18.41 -15.26 9.68
C ILE A 9 16.97 -15.32 10.21
N LEU A 10 16.77 -15.96 11.37
CA LEU A 10 15.45 -16.01 12.02
C LEU A 10 14.93 -14.62 12.38
N GLY A 11 15.81 -13.74 12.87
CA GLY A 11 15.48 -12.34 13.16
C GLY A 11 15.02 -11.58 11.91
N LEU A 12 15.70 -11.75 10.78
CA LEU A 12 15.31 -11.12 9.51
C LEU A 12 13.96 -11.63 9.01
N ILE A 13 13.71 -12.93 9.10
CA ILE A 13 12.41 -13.54 8.76
C ILE A 13 11.29 -12.97 9.64
N ALA A 14 11.53 -12.85 10.95
CA ALA A 14 10.56 -12.28 11.88
C ALA A 14 10.22 -10.82 11.55
N ILE A 15 11.22 -10.01 11.21
CA ILE A 15 11.02 -8.62 10.77
C ILE A 15 10.20 -8.56 9.48
N GLY A 16 10.53 -9.39 8.49
CA GLY A 16 9.76 -9.49 7.25
C GLY A 16 8.30 -9.89 7.50
N PHE A 17 8.06 -10.82 8.42
CA PHE A 17 6.73 -11.24 8.82
C PHE A 17 5.94 -10.10 9.47
N ILE A 18 6.53 -9.39 10.44
CA ILE A 18 5.91 -8.23 11.09
C ILE A 18 5.51 -7.18 10.05
N LYS A 19 6.38 -6.88 9.09
CA LYS A 19 6.10 -5.91 8.02
C LYS A 19 4.91 -6.34 7.15
N LYS A 20 4.80 -7.62 6.80
CA LYS A 20 3.64 -8.15 6.05
C LYS A 20 2.35 -8.08 6.87
N VAL A 21 2.39 -8.42 8.16
CA VAL A 21 1.23 -8.28 9.07
C VAL A 21 0.76 -6.83 9.16
N MET A 22 1.68 -5.88 9.35
CA MET A 22 1.36 -4.44 9.37
C MET A 22 0.76 -3.97 8.06
N SER A 23 1.28 -4.44 6.93
CA SER A 23 0.75 -4.12 5.61
C SER A 23 -0.68 -4.64 5.44
N LEU A 24 -0.93 -5.89 5.85
CA LEU A 24 -2.24 -6.51 5.81
C LEU A 24 -3.26 -5.74 6.65
N MET A 25 -2.90 -5.39 7.89
CA MET A 25 -3.76 -4.59 8.77
C MET A 25 -4.10 -3.22 8.16
N LYS A 26 -3.13 -2.58 7.52
CA LYS A 26 -3.34 -1.30 6.84
C LYS A 26 -4.35 -1.43 5.70
N PHE A 27 -4.14 -2.38 4.78
CA PHE A 27 -5.05 -2.57 3.64
C PHE A 27 -6.45 -3.02 4.09
N SER A 28 -6.56 -3.85 5.12
CA SER A 28 -7.85 -4.22 5.72
C SER A 28 -8.58 -2.98 6.23
N LYS A 29 -7.90 -2.13 7.00
CA LYS A 29 -8.51 -0.90 7.53
C LYS A 29 -8.93 0.09 6.44
N ASP A 30 -8.14 0.20 5.38
CA ASP A 30 -8.46 1.07 4.24
C ASP A 30 -9.63 0.50 3.42
N PHE A 31 -9.70 -0.82 3.25
CA PHE A 31 -10.85 -1.53 2.66
C PHE A 31 -12.12 -1.30 3.48
N ASP A 32 -12.11 -1.58 4.78
CA ASP A 32 -13.28 -1.43 5.66
C ASP A 32 -13.82 0.00 5.64
N PHE A 33 -12.92 0.99 5.57
CA PHE A 33 -13.31 2.38 5.43
C PHE A 33 -14.00 2.67 4.10
N LEU A 34 -13.47 2.17 2.98
CA LEU A 34 -14.09 2.37 1.66
C LEU A 34 -15.42 1.63 1.55
N TYR A 35 -15.54 0.45 2.16
CA TYR A 35 -16.78 -0.31 2.24
C TYR A 35 -17.86 0.47 2.98
N ASP A 36 -17.59 0.94 4.21
CA ASP A 36 -18.51 1.79 4.99
C ASP A 36 -18.90 3.07 4.22
N TYR A 37 -17.93 3.69 3.54
CA TYR A 37 -18.19 4.88 2.74
C TYR A 37 -19.09 4.59 1.55
N ASN A 38 -18.84 3.50 0.81
CA ASN A 38 -19.63 3.11 -0.36
C ASN A 38 -21.06 2.72 0.03
N GLU A 39 -21.24 1.99 1.13
CA GLU A 39 -22.56 1.65 1.66
C GLU A 39 -23.39 2.91 1.95
N LYS A 40 -22.79 3.91 2.61
CA LYS A 40 -23.43 5.20 2.86
C LYS A 40 -23.73 5.98 1.59
N TYR A 41 -22.82 5.92 0.63
CA TYR A 41 -22.98 6.56 -0.66
C TYR A 41 -24.16 5.96 -1.43
N VAL A 42 -24.20 4.63 -1.57
CA VAL A 42 -25.30 3.89 -2.20
C VAL A 42 -26.62 4.10 -1.45
N LYS A 43 -26.61 4.08 -0.11
CA LYS A 43 -27.79 4.40 0.72
C LYS A 43 -28.31 5.80 0.38
N TYR A 44 -27.42 6.78 0.22
CA TYR A 44 -27.82 8.14 -0.15
C TYR A 44 -28.46 8.18 -1.53
N LEU A 45 -27.81 7.55 -2.52
CA LEU A 45 -28.30 7.52 -3.90
C LEU A 45 -29.70 6.90 -3.99
N ASN A 46 -29.92 5.75 -3.34
CA ASN A 46 -31.20 5.04 -3.40
C ASN A 46 -32.33 5.80 -2.68
N ASN A 47 -32.02 6.44 -1.55
CA ASN A 47 -33.04 6.99 -0.68
C ASN A 47 -33.33 8.47 -0.90
N TYR A 48 -32.36 9.28 -1.34
CA TYR A 48 -32.48 10.74 -1.33
C TYR A 48 -32.16 11.43 -2.66
N LEU A 49 -31.45 10.80 -3.59
CA LEU A 49 -31.08 11.43 -4.86
C LEU A 49 -32.32 11.91 -5.64
N GLY A 50 -32.31 13.18 -6.04
CA GLY A 50 -33.38 13.79 -6.83
C GLY A 50 -34.70 13.97 -6.09
N LYS A 51 -34.78 13.62 -4.80
CA LYS A 51 -35.96 13.81 -3.97
C LYS A 51 -35.82 15.11 -3.18
N ARG A 52 -36.88 15.93 -3.13
CA ARG A 52 -36.96 17.12 -2.26
C ARG A 52 -37.21 16.70 -0.81
N ILE A 53 -36.26 15.98 -0.19
CA ILE A 53 -36.36 15.49 1.18
C ILE A 53 -35.22 16.11 1.99
N ASN A 54 -35.55 17.10 2.82
CA ASN A 54 -34.65 17.69 3.81
C ASN A 54 -34.91 17.09 5.19
N SER A 55 -34.69 15.79 5.35
CA SER A 55 -34.81 15.12 6.64
C SER A 55 -33.53 15.28 7.46
N GLU A 56 -33.62 15.20 8.79
CA GLU A 56 -32.43 15.21 9.65
C GLU A 56 -31.47 14.04 9.33
N GLU A 57 -32.02 12.88 8.96
CA GLU A 57 -31.24 11.70 8.56
C GLU A 57 -30.47 11.94 7.25
N GLU A 58 -31.12 12.50 6.22
CA GLU A 58 -30.45 12.88 4.97
C GLU A 58 -29.31 13.86 5.25
N ASN A 59 -29.56 14.87 6.10
CA ASN A 59 -28.56 15.88 6.44
C ASN A 59 -27.33 15.27 7.10
N LYS A 60 -27.54 14.36 8.07
CA LYS A 60 -26.45 13.64 8.73
C LYS A 60 -25.65 12.79 7.74
N LEU A 61 -26.34 12.05 6.86
CA LEU A 61 -25.71 11.19 5.87
C LEU A 61 -24.89 12.00 4.85
N TYR A 62 -25.45 13.10 4.34
CA TYR A 62 -24.74 14.01 3.44
C TYR A 62 -23.50 14.62 4.09
N MET A 63 -23.62 15.13 5.32
CA MET A 63 -22.48 15.71 6.06
C MET A 63 -21.39 14.66 6.31
N GLU A 64 -21.77 13.42 6.59
CA GLU A 64 -20.81 12.32 6.75
C GLU A 64 -20.08 12.01 5.44
N LEU A 65 -20.79 11.93 4.32
CA LEU A 65 -20.20 11.73 3.00
C LEU A 65 -19.24 12.85 2.61
N ILE A 66 -19.63 14.11 2.85
CA ILE A 66 -18.80 15.29 2.59
C ILE A 66 -17.54 15.27 3.45
N SER A 67 -17.68 15.09 4.77
CA SER A 67 -16.55 15.15 5.71
C SER A 67 -15.53 14.03 5.49
N LYS A 68 -15.97 12.85 5.02
CA LYS A 68 -15.10 11.71 4.72
C LYS A 68 -14.58 11.70 3.26
N SER A 69 -15.17 12.50 2.37
CA SER A 69 -14.78 12.54 0.94
C SER A 69 -13.30 12.79 0.67
N PRO A 70 -12.56 13.65 1.42
CA PRO A 70 -11.14 13.86 1.15
C PRO A 70 -10.31 12.61 1.43
N LYS A 71 -10.67 11.84 2.46
CA LYS A 71 -9.99 10.58 2.78
C LYS A 71 -10.30 9.52 1.71
N ALA A 72 -11.56 9.39 1.28
CA ALA A 72 -11.94 8.46 0.24
C ALA A 72 -11.23 8.76 -1.09
N GLN A 73 -11.21 10.02 -1.52
CA GLN A 73 -10.49 10.45 -2.72
C GLN A 73 -8.98 10.19 -2.62
N ARG A 74 -8.37 10.42 -1.45
CA ARG A 74 -6.94 10.12 -1.24
C ARG A 74 -6.66 8.62 -1.34
N LEU A 75 -7.56 7.76 -0.87
CA LEU A 75 -7.40 6.31 -0.98
C LEU A 75 -7.57 5.81 -2.41
N LEU A 76 -8.51 6.40 -3.18
CA LEU A 76 -8.62 6.15 -4.62
C LEU A 76 -7.33 6.53 -5.35
N GLY A 77 -6.69 7.65 -4.95
CA GLY A 77 -5.44 8.10 -5.56
C GLY A 77 -5.66 8.44 -7.04
N ASN A 78 -4.79 7.92 -7.90
CA ASN A 78 -4.89 8.13 -9.35
C ASN A 78 -6.15 7.50 -9.96
N ASP A 79 -6.67 6.42 -9.36
CA ASP A 79 -7.86 5.72 -9.87
C ASP A 79 -9.14 6.56 -9.68
N GLY A 80 -9.08 7.59 -8.83
CA GLY A 80 -10.17 8.54 -8.60
C GLY A 80 -10.05 9.83 -9.42
N LEU A 81 -9.14 9.87 -10.39
CA LEU A 81 -8.91 11.02 -11.28
C LEU A 81 -9.33 10.66 -12.70
N ILE A 82 -10.06 11.57 -13.35
CA ILE A 82 -10.37 11.44 -14.78
C ILE A 82 -9.97 12.71 -15.52
N SER A 83 -9.72 12.57 -16.82
CA SER A 83 -9.72 13.72 -17.72
C SER A 83 -11.13 13.88 -18.27
N TYR A 84 -11.82 14.94 -17.83
CA TYR A 84 -13.22 15.19 -18.12
C TYR A 84 -13.39 16.33 -19.12
N LYS A 85 -14.25 16.12 -20.12
CA LYS A 85 -14.65 17.17 -21.07
C LYS A 85 -16.15 17.41 -20.90
N PRO A 86 -16.58 18.58 -20.37
CA PRO A 86 -17.99 18.92 -20.29
C PRO A 86 -18.64 18.92 -21.68
N ALA A 87 -19.89 18.49 -21.76
CA ALA A 87 -20.64 18.52 -23.02
C ALA A 87 -20.70 19.96 -23.59
N GLY A 88 -20.30 20.12 -24.86
CA GLY A 88 -20.27 21.43 -25.53
C GLY A 88 -19.06 22.31 -25.20
N ALA A 89 -18.15 21.91 -24.31
CA ALA A 89 -16.92 22.65 -24.02
C ALA A 89 -15.80 22.33 -25.00
N SER A 90 -15.00 23.34 -25.38
CA SER A 90 -13.77 23.15 -26.17
C SER A 90 -12.52 22.86 -25.31
N TYR A 91 -12.69 22.76 -23.99
CA TYR A 91 -11.60 22.56 -23.04
C TYR A 91 -11.78 21.25 -22.24
N MET A 92 -10.67 20.70 -21.76
CA MET A 92 -10.62 19.44 -20.98
C MET A 92 -10.06 19.73 -19.59
N HIS A 93 -10.75 19.26 -18.56
CA HIS A 93 -10.25 19.26 -17.19
C HIS A 93 -9.38 18.03 -16.97
N ASN A 94 -8.10 18.23 -16.69
CA ASN A 94 -7.20 17.17 -16.27
C ASN A 94 -7.23 17.00 -14.75
N ASN A 95 -7.04 15.77 -14.26
CA ASN A 95 -7.02 15.43 -12.84
C ASN A 95 -8.31 15.81 -12.10
N TYR A 96 -9.46 15.62 -12.75
CA TYR A 96 -10.75 15.88 -12.15
C TYR A 96 -11.04 14.82 -11.07
N GLN A 97 -11.19 15.28 -9.82
CA GLN A 97 -11.49 14.45 -8.66
C GLN A 97 -12.99 14.11 -8.64
N VAL A 98 -13.37 12.98 -9.25
CA VAL A 98 -14.78 12.63 -9.45
C VAL A 98 -15.52 12.56 -8.12
N LEU A 99 -14.99 11.80 -7.16
CA LEU A 99 -15.67 11.53 -5.89
C LEU A 99 -16.03 12.82 -5.15
N ILE A 100 -15.07 13.72 -4.96
CA ILE A 100 -15.30 14.96 -4.19
C ILE A 100 -16.37 15.83 -4.87
N ASN A 101 -16.26 16.01 -6.19
CA ASN A 101 -17.18 16.87 -6.92
C ASN A 101 -18.58 16.27 -6.99
N THR A 102 -18.69 14.96 -7.22
CA THR A 102 -19.96 14.25 -7.26
C THR A 102 -20.67 14.27 -5.91
N VAL A 103 -19.94 14.09 -4.80
CA VAL A 103 -20.52 14.13 -3.45
C VAL A 103 -21.07 15.53 -3.14
N GLN A 104 -20.39 16.60 -3.56
CA GLN A 104 -20.90 17.97 -3.40
C GLN A 104 -22.16 18.24 -4.24
N ALA A 105 -22.30 17.57 -5.38
CA ALA A 105 -23.44 17.74 -6.27
C ALA A 105 -24.68 16.93 -5.87
N LEU A 106 -24.59 16.03 -4.88
CA LEU A 106 -25.69 15.13 -4.46
C LEU A 106 -27.03 15.85 -4.20
N ARG A 107 -26.98 17.05 -3.61
CA ARG A 107 -28.18 17.85 -3.30
C ARG A 107 -28.72 18.66 -4.48
N ASN A 108 -27.89 18.91 -5.48
CA ASN A 108 -28.22 19.66 -6.68
C ASN A 108 -27.73 18.90 -7.92
N PRO A 109 -28.34 17.75 -8.26
CA PRO A 109 -27.79 16.77 -9.20
C PRO A 109 -27.93 17.16 -10.68
N ALA A 110 -28.03 18.46 -10.99
CA ALA A 110 -28.64 18.99 -12.21
C ALA A 110 -28.09 18.45 -13.55
N LEU A 111 -26.90 17.82 -13.58
CA LEU A 111 -26.30 17.27 -14.80
C LEU A 111 -25.43 15.99 -14.59
N MET A 112 -25.48 15.32 -13.43
CA MET A 112 -24.42 14.38 -13.00
C MET A 112 -24.77 12.88 -12.94
N SER A 113 -25.67 12.37 -13.78
CA SER A 113 -26.13 10.98 -13.66
C SER A 113 -25.02 9.94 -13.86
N GLU A 114 -24.08 10.20 -14.76
CA GLU A 114 -22.98 9.26 -15.06
C GLU A 114 -21.93 9.26 -13.96
N GLU A 115 -21.60 10.44 -13.43
CA GLU A 115 -20.62 10.63 -12.37
C GLU A 115 -21.01 9.90 -11.09
N PHE A 116 -22.32 9.79 -10.79
CA PHE A 116 -22.77 8.98 -9.64
C PHE A 116 -22.39 7.50 -9.80
N SER A 117 -22.53 6.96 -11.02
CA SER A 117 -22.12 5.58 -11.31
C SER A 117 -20.60 5.42 -11.28
N TRP A 118 -19.86 6.42 -11.78
CA TRP A 118 -18.40 6.38 -11.80
C TRP A 118 -17.82 6.33 -10.40
N VAL A 119 -18.34 7.12 -9.47
CA VAL A 119 -17.91 7.07 -8.07
C VAL A 119 -18.11 5.68 -7.47
N ASN A 120 -19.31 5.10 -7.61
CA ASN A 120 -19.58 3.75 -7.11
C ASN A 120 -18.63 2.72 -7.75
N ASN A 121 -18.46 2.76 -9.07
CA ASN A 121 -17.56 1.85 -9.78
C ASN A 121 -16.11 2.00 -9.33
N MET A 122 -15.61 3.23 -9.15
CA MET A 122 -14.27 3.51 -8.65
C MET A 122 -14.05 2.96 -7.24
N LEU A 123 -15.04 3.13 -6.35
CA LEU A 123 -14.99 2.58 -4.99
C LEU A 123 -14.94 1.04 -5.03
N ILE A 124 -15.80 0.40 -5.82
CA ILE A 124 -15.82 -1.06 -5.99
C ILE A 124 -14.50 -1.57 -6.56
N MET A 125 -14.01 -0.96 -7.64
CA MET A 125 -12.71 -1.34 -8.24
C MET A 125 -11.58 -1.20 -7.23
N LYS A 126 -11.56 -0.14 -6.43
CA LYS A 126 -10.50 0.06 -5.44
C LYS A 126 -10.55 -0.97 -4.31
N MET A 127 -11.75 -1.33 -3.86
CA MET A 127 -11.95 -2.39 -2.88
C MET A 127 -11.44 -3.74 -3.41
N ALA A 128 -11.75 -4.09 -4.67
CA ALA A 128 -11.25 -5.30 -5.31
C ALA A 128 -9.70 -5.32 -5.39
N ILE A 129 -9.08 -4.19 -5.75
CA ILE A 129 -7.62 -4.06 -5.75
C ILE A 129 -7.04 -4.34 -4.34
N TYR A 130 -7.67 -3.84 -3.28
CA TYR A 130 -7.21 -4.12 -1.91
C TYR A 130 -7.38 -5.59 -1.53
N GLU A 131 -8.47 -6.26 -1.95
CA GLU A 131 -8.64 -7.70 -1.74
C GLU A 131 -7.54 -8.52 -2.42
N ASP A 132 -7.22 -8.19 -3.67
CA ASP A 132 -6.15 -8.84 -4.43
C ASP A 132 -4.79 -8.67 -3.74
N ILE A 133 -4.46 -7.43 -3.33
CA ILE A 133 -3.22 -7.13 -2.60
C ILE A 133 -3.16 -7.90 -1.27
N MET A 134 -4.26 -7.94 -0.52
CA MET A 134 -4.32 -8.68 0.75
C MET A 134 -4.16 -10.19 0.54
N SER A 135 -4.76 -10.74 -0.52
CA SER A 135 -4.62 -12.14 -0.89
C SER A 135 -3.16 -12.48 -1.22
N GLU A 136 -2.50 -11.64 -2.02
CA GLU A 136 -1.08 -11.78 -2.35
C GLU A 136 -0.20 -11.71 -1.10
N ILE A 137 -0.45 -10.75 -0.20
CA ILE A 137 0.29 -10.63 1.06
C ILE A 137 0.13 -11.90 1.90
N ARG A 138 -1.08 -12.43 2.04
CA ARG A 138 -1.35 -13.68 2.79
C ARG A 138 -0.60 -14.86 2.19
N GLY A 139 -0.60 -15.00 0.87
CA GLY A 139 0.16 -16.05 0.16
C GLY A 139 1.67 -15.92 0.37
N ASN A 140 2.19 -14.70 0.43
CA ASN A 140 3.61 -14.44 0.66
C ASN A 140 4.06 -14.66 2.11
N MET A 141 3.14 -14.59 3.08
CA MET A 141 3.46 -14.74 4.51
C MET A 141 3.90 -16.15 4.92
N ILE A 142 3.60 -17.18 4.11
CA ILE A 142 4.03 -18.56 4.38
C ILE A 142 5.40 -18.88 3.79
N ASN A 143 5.94 -18.01 2.92
CA ASN A 143 7.20 -18.28 2.23
C ASN A 143 8.38 -17.65 2.99
N PRO A 144 9.24 -18.46 3.66
CA PRO A 144 10.34 -17.94 4.47
C PRO A 144 11.40 -17.19 3.65
N LEU A 145 11.58 -17.51 2.37
CA LEU A 145 12.51 -16.80 1.50
C LEU A 145 12.01 -15.39 1.16
N ILE A 146 10.70 -15.24 0.94
CA ILE A 146 10.08 -13.93 0.73
C ILE A 146 10.18 -13.10 2.01
N LEU A 147 9.88 -13.70 3.17
CA LEU A 147 10.02 -13.03 4.46
C LEU A 147 11.46 -12.59 4.74
N LEU A 148 12.44 -13.45 4.45
CA LEU A 148 13.85 -13.10 4.56
C LEU A 148 14.21 -11.92 3.65
N SER A 149 13.77 -11.94 2.38
CA SER A 149 13.98 -10.84 1.44
C SER A 149 13.40 -9.52 1.94
N GLU A 150 12.19 -9.56 2.51
CA GLU A 150 11.53 -8.39 3.09
C GLU A 150 12.28 -7.85 4.32
N GLY A 151 12.79 -8.75 5.17
CA GLY A 151 13.63 -8.41 6.32
C GLY A 151 14.94 -7.76 5.90
N VAL A 152 15.63 -8.31 4.89
CA VAL A 152 16.86 -7.72 4.34
C VAL A 152 16.57 -6.35 3.72
N GLN A 153 15.50 -6.22 2.93
CA GLN A 153 15.12 -4.96 2.30
C GLN A 153 14.84 -3.86 3.34
N PHE A 154 14.24 -4.21 4.48
CA PHE A 154 14.03 -3.26 5.57
C PHE A 154 15.35 -2.61 6.00
N PHE A 155 16.40 -3.40 6.27
CA PHE A 155 17.70 -2.85 6.68
C PHE A 155 18.39 -2.05 5.58
N VAL A 156 18.31 -2.48 4.31
CA VAL A 156 18.96 -1.75 3.22
C VAL A 156 18.26 -0.41 2.94
N THR A 157 16.94 -0.35 3.10
CA THR A 157 16.18 0.89 2.90
C THR A 157 16.19 1.81 4.12
N LEU A 158 16.64 1.33 5.28
CA LEU A 158 16.63 2.06 6.55
C LEU A 158 17.44 3.37 6.51
N PRO A 159 18.67 3.43 5.95
CA PRO A 159 19.42 4.69 5.88
C PRO A 159 18.69 5.78 5.09
N ILE A 160 18.09 5.41 3.96
CA ILE A 160 17.35 6.35 3.10
C ILE A 160 16.05 6.77 3.78
N SER A 161 15.38 5.84 4.44
CA SER A 161 14.17 6.11 5.21
C SER A 161 14.44 7.06 6.37
N LEU A 162 15.58 6.93 7.04
CA LEU A 162 16.02 7.87 8.07
C LEU A 162 16.22 9.28 7.52
N LEU A 163 16.89 9.43 6.36
CA LEU A 163 17.06 10.74 5.71
C LEU A 163 15.70 11.41 5.41
N TYR A 164 14.71 10.61 5.00
CA TYR A 164 13.35 11.11 4.79
C TYR A 164 12.69 11.52 6.10
N TRP A 165 12.77 10.69 7.14
CA TRP A 165 12.19 10.99 8.45
C TRP A 165 12.81 12.21 9.13
N THR A 166 14.10 12.46 8.92
CA THR A 166 14.77 13.68 9.42
C THR A 166 14.41 14.92 8.60
N GLY A 167 13.59 14.80 7.55
CA GLY A 167 13.22 15.90 6.65
C GLY A 167 14.35 16.37 5.75
N LEU A 168 15.45 15.60 5.65
CA LEU A 168 16.59 15.94 4.80
C LEU A 168 16.28 15.71 3.32
N ILE A 169 15.36 14.80 3.02
CA ILE A 169 14.87 14.54 1.67
C ILE A 169 13.34 14.55 1.62
N GLU A 170 12.77 15.02 0.52
CA GLU A 170 11.34 14.96 0.27
C GLU A 170 10.88 13.56 -0.20
N TYR A 171 9.58 13.27 -0.07
CA TYR A 171 9.00 11.99 -0.50
C TYR A 171 9.20 11.71 -2.01
N SER A 172 9.18 12.78 -2.82
CA SER A 172 9.47 12.73 -4.26
C SER A 172 10.86 12.16 -4.55
N THR A 173 11.86 12.56 -3.75
CA THR A 173 13.25 12.09 -3.80
C THR A 173 13.36 10.65 -3.31
N LEU A 174 12.70 10.31 -2.20
CA LEU A 174 12.65 8.93 -1.67
C LEU A 174 12.11 7.95 -2.72
N ASN A 175 11.00 8.29 -3.38
CA ASN A 175 10.35 7.42 -4.36
C ASN A 175 11.17 7.25 -5.64
N ARG A 176 11.89 8.29 -6.08
CA ARG A 176 12.86 8.18 -7.19
C ARG A 176 14.01 7.25 -6.81
N VAL A 177 14.67 7.49 -5.68
CA VAL A 177 15.85 6.74 -5.23
C VAL A 177 15.52 5.25 -5.04
N SER A 178 14.40 4.95 -4.39
CA SER A 178 14.01 3.57 -4.06
C SER A 178 13.61 2.73 -5.29
N ASN A 179 13.13 3.38 -6.36
CA ASN A 179 12.72 2.70 -7.59
C ASN A 179 13.80 2.67 -8.67
N TYR A 180 14.93 3.34 -8.47
CA TYR A 180 16.02 3.34 -9.45
C TYR A 180 16.72 1.98 -9.53
N PHE A 181 16.96 1.52 -10.77
CA PHE A 181 17.62 0.25 -11.05
C PHE A 181 18.97 0.11 -10.33
N ILE A 182 19.72 1.21 -10.18
CA ILE A 182 21.02 1.24 -9.50
C ILE A 182 20.90 0.79 -8.03
N PHE A 183 19.83 1.21 -7.34
CA PHE A 183 19.59 0.79 -5.95
C PHE A 183 19.17 -0.67 -5.87
N LYS A 184 18.35 -1.16 -6.82
CA LYS A 184 18.01 -2.59 -6.91
C LYS A 184 19.25 -3.46 -7.21
N LEU A 185 20.14 -2.98 -8.08
CA LEU A 185 21.41 -3.62 -8.41
C LEU A 185 22.36 -3.68 -7.21
N LEU A 186 22.51 -2.58 -6.47
CA LEU A 186 23.29 -2.55 -5.22
C LEU A 186 22.73 -3.53 -4.18
N ASN A 187 21.40 -3.56 -4.02
CA ASN A 187 20.72 -4.54 -3.17
C ASN A 187 21.08 -5.98 -3.57
N PHE A 188 20.98 -6.29 -4.86
CA PHE A 188 21.33 -7.60 -5.39
C PHE A 188 22.80 -7.97 -5.15
N LEU A 189 23.72 -7.01 -5.36
CA LEU A 189 25.15 -7.22 -5.13
C LEU A 189 25.48 -7.45 -3.66
N ILE A 190 24.87 -6.70 -2.74
CA ILE A 190 25.05 -6.89 -1.29
C ILE A 190 24.58 -8.29 -0.88
N ILE A 191 23.44 -8.75 -1.41
CA ILE A 191 22.92 -10.09 -1.15
C ILE A 191 23.88 -11.16 -1.69
N ILE A 192 24.38 -11.02 -2.92
CA ILE A 192 25.35 -11.97 -3.50
C ILE A 192 26.65 -12.00 -2.71
N ILE A 193 27.20 -10.84 -2.35
CA ILE A 193 28.46 -10.76 -1.59
C ILE A 193 28.28 -11.37 -0.20
N GLY A 194 27.16 -11.06 0.48
CA GLY A 194 26.83 -11.66 1.77
C GLY A 194 26.68 -13.18 1.68
N PHE A 195 26.03 -13.67 0.63
CA PHE A 195 25.87 -15.10 0.38
C PHE A 195 27.19 -15.81 0.08
N LEU A 196 28.02 -15.25 -0.81
CA LEU A 196 29.35 -15.78 -1.12
C LEU A 196 30.27 -15.76 0.10
N SER A 197 30.23 -14.68 0.89
CA SER A 197 30.99 -14.57 2.14
C SER A 197 30.57 -15.66 3.14
N ALA A 198 29.27 -15.93 3.26
CA ALA A 198 28.77 -17.00 4.12
C ALA A 198 29.23 -18.38 3.65
N ILE A 199 29.23 -18.66 2.33
CA ILE A 199 29.75 -19.92 1.77
C ILE A 199 31.24 -20.07 2.06
N VAL A 200 32.05 -19.05 1.75
CA VAL A 200 33.50 -19.08 1.97
C VAL A 200 33.79 -19.31 3.45
N THR A 201 33.07 -18.63 4.34
CA THR A 201 33.20 -18.81 5.80
C THR A 201 32.83 -20.23 6.25
N LEU A 202 31.79 -20.83 5.67
CA LEU A 202 31.39 -22.22 5.94
C LEU A 202 32.46 -23.22 5.48
N VAL A 203 32.96 -23.07 4.25
CA VAL A 203 33.97 -23.96 3.65
C VAL A 203 35.30 -23.84 4.40
N THR A 204 35.77 -22.63 4.66
CA THR A 204 37.02 -22.39 5.39
C THR A 204 36.93 -22.78 6.87
N GLY A 205 35.76 -22.64 7.49
CA GLY A 205 35.52 -23.08 8.87
C GLY A 205 35.41 -24.59 9.04
N TRP A 206 35.24 -25.36 7.95
CA TRP A 206 35.02 -26.80 7.99
C TRP A 206 36.27 -27.61 8.38
N GLU A 207 37.44 -27.25 7.85
CA GLU A 207 38.70 -27.91 8.20
C GLU A 207 39.07 -27.80 9.69
N PRO A 208 39.08 -26.60 10.31
CA PRO A 208 39.34 -26.49 11.74
C PRO A 208 38.28 -27.19 12.59
N PHE A 209 37.01 -27.23 12.15
CA PHE A 209 35.94 -27.94 12.85
C PHE A 209 36.19 -29.46 12.88
N ILE A 210 36.55 -30.09 11.75
CA ILE A 210 36.89 -31.53 11.69
C ILE A 210 38.12 -31.86 12.53
N LYS A 211 39.15 -31.00 12.51
CA LYS A 211 40.34 -31.19 13.36
C LYS A 211 40.02 -31.18 14.84
N ILE A 212 39.09 -30.34 15.28
CA ILE A 212 38.62 -30.31 16.67
C ILE A 212 37.80 -31.56 16.96
N ALA A 213 36.84 -31.93 16.10
CA ALA A 213 36.00 -33.10 16.29
C ALA A 213 36.80 -34.42 16.41
N ASN A 214 37.79 -34.61 15.53
CA ASN A 214 38.69 -35.78 15.56
C ASN A 214 39.63 -35.81 16.77
N LYS A 215 39.76 -34.71 17.52
CA LYS A 215 40.56 -34.66 18.75
C LYS A 215 39.76 -35.04 19.99
N PHE A 216 38.43 -35.06 19.89
CA PHE A 216 37.50 -35.45 20.94
C PHE A 216 36.86 -36.84 20.71
N MET A 217 37.18 -37.48 19.59
CA MET A 217 36.82 -38.86 19.25
C MET A 217 38.05 -39.75 19.42
#